data_AF-A0A838I7N1-F1
#
_entry.id   AF-A0A838I7N1-F1
#
_cell.length_a   1.000
_cell.length_b   1.000
_cell.length_c   1.000
_cell.angle_alpha   90.00
_cell.angle_beta   90.00
_cell.angle_gamma   90.00
#
_symmetry.space_group_name_H-M   'P 1'
#
loop_
_entity.id
_entity.type
_entity.pdbx_description
1 polymer ?
#
loop_
_entity_poly.entity_id
_entity_poly.type
_entity_poly.pdbx_seq_one_letter_code
_entity_poly.pdbx_strand_id
1 'polypeptide(L)'
;MPALAEVVQYTNEFLRVAHCDDWPNALNGLQVENAGEVQRIGAAVDASSRTCRAAAEKGIDLLLVHHGLFWPGAQAITGPVRAQLMLLFERNIALYSAHLPLDVHPVIGNNAQLAATLGLPGTEPFFEAKGQLIGLRSAGAQISRSELTRKLEEALGASVKLFAHGPEIANNVAVITGGAGSEIHAVARAGIDTFITGEAPHWAAIAAEELGINLLLGGHYATETFGVKALAGHLADRFGVPWEFIDAPTGL
;
A
#
# COMPACT_ATOMS: atom_id res chain seq x y z
N MET A 1 -0.06 17.48 -22.89
CA MET A 1 0.42 16.42 -21.97
C MET A 1 0.95 17.15 -20.75
N PRO A 2 0.55 16.76 -19.53
CA PRO A 2 1.02 17.41 -18.32
C PRO A 2 2.55 17.30 -18.22
N ALA A 3 3.18 18.35 -17.68
CA ALA A 3 4.61 18.30 -17.38
C ALA A 3 4.85 17.39 -16.17
N LEU A 4 5.90 16.56 -16.19
CA LEU A 4 6.27 15.69 -15.06
C LEU A 4 6.39 16.49 -13.76
N ALA A 5 7.04 17.66 -13.82
CA ALA A 5 7.22 18.52 -12.66
C ALA A 5 5.89 18.97 -12.03
N GLU A 6 4.87 19.25 -12.85
CA GLU A 6 3.53 19.62 -12.40
C GLU A 6 2.83 18.43 -11.71
N VAL A 7 2.90 17.24 -12.32
CA VAL A 7 2.33 16.02 -11.75
C VAL A 7 2.99 15.69 -10.42
N VAL A 8 4.33 15.76 -10.35
CA VAL A 8 5.12 15.49 -9.13
C VAL A 8 4.81 16.49 -8.04
N GLN A 9 4.80 17.80 -8.36
CA GLN A 9 4.48 18.83 -7.38
C GLN A 9 3.08 18.61 -6.79
N TYR A 10 2.08 18.43 -7.66
CA TYR A 10 0.72 18.16 -7.23
C TYR A 10 0.63 16.91 -6.36
N THR A 11 1.29 15.82 -6.75
CA THR A 11 1.25 14.56 -6.02
C THR A 11 1.89 14.68 -4.64
N ASN A 12 3.01 15.40 -4.53
CA ASN A 12 3.68 15.68 -3.26
C ASN A 12 2.77 16.48 -2.30
N GLU A 13 2.09 17.51 -2.80
CA GLU A 13 1.17 18.33 -2.02
C GLU A 13 -0.08 17.54 -1.61
N PHE A 14 -0.67 16.79 -2.55
CA PHE A 14 -1.86 15.99 -2.33
C PHE A 14 -1.64 14.90 -1.28
N LEU A 15 -0.51 14.19 -1.36
CA LEU A 15 -0.11 13.17 -0.39
C LEU A 15 0.57 13.75 0.86
N ARG A 16 0.82 15.08 0.90
CA ARG A 16 1.52 15.76 2.00
C ARG A 16 2.89 15.14 2.32
N VAL A 17 3.63 14.72 1.29
CA VAL A 17 4.90 13.97 1.43
C VAL A 17 5.89 14.66 2.37
N ALA A 18 6.01 15.98 2.30
CA ALA A 18 6.94 16.76 3.14
C ALA A 18 6.59 16.77 4.65
N HIS A 19 5.39 16.29 5.02
CA HIS A 19 4.90 16.28 6.40
C HIS A 19 4.67 14.86 6.95
N CYS A 20 5.14 13.84 6.24
CA CYS A 20 4.98 12.45 6.59
C CYS A 20 6.36 11.82 6.76
N ASP A 21 6.77 11.65 8.01
CA ASP A 21 7.97 10.89 8.34
C ASP A 21 7.76 9.41 7.99
N ASP A 22 8.83 8.76 7.53
CA ASP A 22 8.79 7.39 7.04
C ASP A 22 9.96 6.55 7.60
N TRP A 23 10.03 5.28 7.23
CA TRP A 23 11.13 4.40 7.55
C TRP A 23 12.46 4.94 7.01
N PRO A 24 13.59 4.59 7.66
CA PRO A 24 14.90 4.96 7.16
C PRO A 24 15.06 4.53 5.69
N ASN A 25 15.42 5.50 4.84
CA ASN A 25 15.63 5.36 3.39
C ASN A 25 14.37 5.19 2.53
N ALA A 26 13.15 5.21 3.09
CA ALA A 26 11.93 5.27 2.30
C ALA A 26 11.85 6.63 1.58
N LEU A 27 12.35 6.67 0.34
CA LEU A 27 12.37 7.89 -0.46
C LEU A 27 11.01 8.09 -1.14
N ASN A 28 10.15 8.88 -0.50
CA ASN A 28 8.89 9.33 -1.08
C ASN A 28 9.13 10.45 -2.11
N GLY A 29 8.32 10.46 -3.18
CA GLY A 29 8.41 11.43 -4.27
C GLY A 29 9.02 10.85 -5.55
N LEU A 30 9.50 11.74 -6.42
CA LEU A 30 10.18 11.38 -7.66
C LEU A 30 11.54 10.75 -7.35
N GLN A 31 11.77 9.56 -7.88
CA GLN A 31 12.99 8.78 -7.70
C GLN A 31 13.85 8.73 -8.97
N VAL A 32 13.21 8.71 -10.14
CA VAL A 32 13.86 8.71 -11.45
C VAL A 32 13.08 9.67 -12.35
N GLU A 33 13.76 10.61 -12.99
CA GLU A 33 13.15 11.54 -13.93
C GLU A 33 13.05 10.97 -15.35
N ASN A 34 12.10 11.47 -16.14
CA ASN A 34 12.05 11.31 -17.59
C ASN A 34 12.31 12.65 -18.30
N ALA A 35 12.10 12.71 -19.61
CA ALA A 35 12.28 13.91 -20.43
C ALA A 35 11.30 15.06 -20.15
N GLY A 36 10.38 14.91 -19.19
CA GLY A 36 9.57 16.00 -18.65
C GLY A 36 8.08 15.97 -18.99
N GLU A 37 7.59 14.95 -19.71
CA GLU A 37 6.18 14.83 -20.09
C GLU A 37 5.59 13.50 -19.62
N VAL A 38 4.28 13.50 -19.32
CA VAL A 38 3.54 12.28 -18.95
C VAL A 38 2.35 12.11 -19.89
N GLN A 39 2.33 11.03 -20.67
CA GLN A 39 1.23 10.69 -21.57
C GLN A 39 0.45 9.46 -21.07
N ARG A 40 1.12 8.55 -20.36
CA ARG A 40 0.50 7.37 -19.74
C ARG A 40 1.10 7.10 -18.36
N ILE A 41 0.22 6.85 -17.40
CA ILE A 41 0.58 6.48 -16.03
C ILE A 41 0.51 4.96 -15.86
N GLY A 42 1.51 4.38 -15.22
CA GLY A 42 1.46 3.01 -14.71
C GLY A 42 1.39 3.01 -13.19
N ALA A 43 0.65 2.06 -12.61
CA ALA A 43 0.68 1.79 -11.17
C ALA A 43 1.18 0.37 -10.92
N ALA A 44 2.04 0.19 -9.92
CA ALA A 44 2.41 -1.13 -9.41
C ALA A 44 2.63 -1.03 -7.89
N VAL A 45 2.64 -2.16 -7.17
CA VAL A 45 3.02 -2.14 -5.75
C VAL A 45 4.54 -1.87 -5.62
N ASP A 46 5.36 -2.65 -6.32
CA ASP A 46 6.82 -2.62 -6.18
C ASP A 46 7.57 -2.14 -7.43
N ALA A 47 8.62 -1.36 -7.23
CA ALA A 47 9.67 -1.18 -8.23
C ALA A 47 10.51 -2.45 -8.35
N SER A 48 10.39 -3.15 -9.47
CA SER A 48 11.08 -4.40 -9.73
C SER A 48 11.43 -4.54 -11.21
N SER A 49 12.28 -5.50 -11.55
CA SER A 49 12.61 -5.77 -12.96
C SER A 49 11.39 -6.24 -13.76
N ARG A 50 10.40 -6.87 -13.10
CA ARG A 50 9.14 -7.27 -13.75
C ARG A 50 8.29 -6.04 -14.08
N THR A 51 8.11 -5.15 -13.11
CA THR A 51 7.28 -3.95 -13.28
C THR A 51 7.92 -2.92 -14.21
N CYS A 52 9.24 -2.74 -14.17
CA CYS A 52 9.96 -1.88 -15.12
C CYS A 52 9.85 -2.39 -16.57
N ARG A 53 9.97 -3.72 -16.80
CA ARG A 53 9.80 -4.31 -18.14
C ARG A 53 8.37 -4.16 -18.66
N ALA A 54 7.38 -4.49 -17.82
CA ALA A 54 5.99 -4.31 -18.19
C ALA A 54 5.65 -2.84 -18.49
N ALA A 55 6.17 -1.89 -17.71
CA ALA A 55 6.00 -0.46 -17.96
C ALA A 55 6.57 -0.04 -19.32
N ALA A 56 7.77 -0.52 -19.65
CA ALA A 56 8.39 -0.28 -20.96
C ALA A 56 7.59 -0.87 -22.13
N GLU A 57 7.14 -2.11 -22.01
CA GLU A 57 6.33 -2.81 -23.03
C GLU A 57 5.00 -2.10 -23.28
N LYS A 58 4.42 -1.52 -22.22
CA LYS A 58 3.14 -0.80 -22.24
C LYS A 58 3.27 0.66 -22.64
N GLY A 59 4.49 1.19 -22.78
CA GLY A 59 4.73 2.61 -23.09
C GLY A 59 4.18 3.52 -22.00
N ILE A 60 4.53 3.23 -20.74
CA ILE A 60 4.26 4.08 -19.58
C ILE A 60 5.37 5.12 -19.44
N ASP A 61 5.02 6.38 -19.22
CA ASP A 61 5.98 7.47 -19.04
C ASP A 61 6.22 7.80 -17.57
N LEU A 62 5.24 7.52 -16.70
CA LEU A 62 5.33 7.69 -15.25
C LEU A 62 4.83 6.42 -14.55
N LEU A 63 5.74 5.70 -13.91
CA LEU A 63 5.44 4.55 -13.06
C LEU A 63 5.31 5.00 -11.60
N LEU A 64 4.11 4.87 -11.04
CA LEU A 64 3.80 5.06 -9.63
C LEU A 64 3.94 3.74 -8.89
N VAL A 65 4.68 3.76 -7.78
CA VAL A 65 4.85 2.58 -6.92
C VAL A 65 4.63 2.91 -5.45
N HIS A 66 4.25 1.90 -4.68
CA HIS A 66 4.23 2.00 -3.22
C HIS A 66 5.66 1.84 -2.68
N HIS A 67 6.31 0.73 -3.06
CA HIS A 67 7.70 0.41 -2.70
C HIS A 67 8.67 0.79 -3.83
N GLY A 68 9.43 1.88 -3.63
CA GLY A 68 10.42 2.37 -4.59
C GLY A 68 11.77 1.63 -4.59
N LEU A 69 12.77 2.19 -5.29
CA LEU A 69 14.11 1.58 -5.43
C LEU A 69 15.03 1.78 -4.22
N PHE A 70 14.78 2.81 -3.41
CA PHE A 70 15.75 3.33 -2.44
C PHE A 70 15.63 2.79 -1.01
N TRP A 71 14.83 1.74 -0.78
CA TRP A 71 14.72 1.05 0.52
C TRP A 71 16.06 0.67 1.17
N PRO A 72 17.06 0.13 0.43
CA PRO A 72 18.34 -0.24 1.02
C PRO A 72 19.24 0.96 1.35
N GLY A 73 18.80 2.20 1.05
CA GLY A 73 19.62 3.40 1.13
C GLY A 73 20.63 3.50 -0.01
N ALA A 74 21.73 4.22 0.26
CA ALA A 74 22.80 4.40 -0.71
C ALA A 74 23.52 3.06 -0.97
N GLN A 75 23.52 2.63 -2.23
CA GLN A 75 24.07 1.34 -2.66
C GLN A 75 24.81 1.46 -3.99
N ALA A 76 25.75 0.56 -4.25
CA ALA A 76 26.42 0.49 -5.54
C ALA A 76 25.43 0.07 -6.64
N ILE A 77 25.39 0.83 -7.74
CA ILE A 77 24.50 0.54 -8.87
C ILE A 77 25.07 -0.59 -9.72
N THR A 78 24.75 -1.83 -9.32
CA THR A 78 25.21 -3.07 -9.96
C THR A 78 24.06 -4.07 -10.10
N GLY A 79 24.24 -5.14 -10.88
CA GLY A 79 23.25 -6.21 -10.99
C GLY A 79 21.83 -5.74 -11.37
N PRO A 80 20.78 -6.19 -10.65
CA PRO A 80 19.39 -5.86 -10.97
C PRO A 80 19.06 -4.36 -10.96
N VAL A 81 19.55 -3.59 -9.96
CA VAL A 81 19.23 -2.15 -9.87
C VAL A 81 19.85 -1.38 -11.04
N ARG A 82 21.05 -1.77 -11.50
CA ARG A 82 21.64 -1.22 -12.73
C ARG A 82 20.77 -1.49 -13.95
N ALA A 83 20.29 -2.73 -14.10
CA ALA A 83 19.45 -3.11 -15.25
C ALA A 83 18.10 -2.37 -15.24
N GLN A 84 17.51 -2.18 -14.06
CA GLN A 84 16.27 -1.41 -13.89
C GLN A 84 16.46 0.06 -14.27
N LEU A 85 17.48 0.72 -13.74
CA LEU A 85 17.77 2.13 -14.05
C LEU A 85 18.09 2.33 -15.53
N MET A 86 18.91 1.45 -16.13
CA MET A 86 19.16 1.50 -17.58
C MET A 86 17.86 1.42 -18.38
N LEU A 87 16.97 0.49 -18.03
CA LEU A 87 15.70 0.34 -18.73
C LEU A 87 14.81 1.59 -18.57
N LEU A 88 14.70 2.15 -17.36
CA LEU A 88 13.93 3.37 -17.12
C LEU A 88 14.48 4.55 -17.93
N PHE A 89 15.81 4.71 -17.98
CA PHE A 89 16.45 5.77 -18.78
C PHE A 89 16.27 5.57 -20.29
N GLU A 90 16.57 4.36 -20.80
CA GLU A 90 16.45 4.03 -22.24
C GLU A 90 15.01 4.15 -22.75
N ARG A 91 14.03 3.92 -21.87
CA ARG A 91 12.60 3.99 -22.19
C ARG A 91 11.94 5.27 -21.73
N ASN A 92 12.72 6.21 -21.18
CA ASN A 92 12.24 7.51 -20.75
C ASN A 92 11.06 7.42 -19.75
N ILE A 93 11.20 6.57 -18.75
CA ILE A 93 10.16 6.30 -17.74
C ILE A 93 10.56 6.94 -16.42
N ALA A 94 9.71 7.83 -15.92
CA ALA A 94 9.85 8.38 -14.59
C ALA A 94 9.34 7.38 -13.55
N LEU A 95 9.98 7.34 -12.39
CA LEU A 95 9.55 6.53 -11.24
C LEU A 95 9.21 7.44 -10.07
N TYR A 96 8.01 7.31 -9.54
CA TYR A 96 7.56 8.02 -8.36
C TYR A 96 7.10 7.01 -7.30
N SER A 97 7.55 7.17 -6.06
CA SER A 97 7.19 6.28 -4.95
C SER A 97 6.40 7.04 -3.89
N ALA A 98 5.34 6.43 -3.37
CA ALA A 98 4.67 6.90 -2.16
C ALA A 98 4.32 5.72 -1.25
N HIS A 99 5.01 5.66 -0.11
CA HIS A 99 4.89 4.65 0.92
C HIS A 99 3.91 5.10 2.01
N LEU A 100 4.37 5.48 3.22
CA LEU A 100 3.45 5.90 4.30
C LEU A 100 2.53 7.06 3.92
N PRO A 101 2.97 8.10 3.15
CA PRO A 101 2.06 9.15 2.71
C PRO A 101 0.83 8.60 1.96
N LEU A 102 1.00 7.49 1.24
CA LEU A 102 -0.10 6.81 0.56
C LEU A 102 -0.91 5.97 1.53
N ASP A 103 -0.31 5.19 2.42
CA ASP A 103 -1.06 4.37 3.40
C ASP A 103 -2.01 5.18 4.27
N VAL A 104 -1.57 6.37 4.70
CA VAL A 104 -2.30 7.21 5.65
C VAL A 104 -3.24 8.20 4.98
N HIS A 105 -3.23 8.28 3.64
CA HIS A 105 -4.09 9.23 2.93
C HIS A 105 -5.58 8.87 3.17
N PRO A 106 -6.41 9.79 3.68
CA PRO A 106 -7.74 9.46 4.23
C PRO A 106 -8.76 9.01 3.19
N VAL A 107 -8.52 9.31 1.91
CA VAL A 107 -9.41 8.94 0.79
C VAL A 107 -8.80 7.82 -0.04
N ILE A 108 -7.68 8.10 -0.71
CA ILE A 108 -7.06 7.15 -1.66
C ILE A 108 -6.09 6.17 -1.03
N GLY A 109 -5.84 6.20 0.29
CA GLY A 109 -4.80 5.36 0.89
C GLY A 109 -5.16 3.89 1.00
N ASN A 110 -4.15 3.03 1.12
CA ASN A 110 -4.33 1.57 1.19
C ASN A 110 -5.35 1.19 2.28
N ASN A 111 -5.17 1.70 3.49
CA ASN A 111 -6.07 1.46 4.62
C ASN A 111 -7.49 1.98 4.35
N ALA A 112 -7.61 3.22 3.84
CA ALA A 112 -8.91 3.86 3.59
C ALA A 112 -9.71 3.10 2.52
N GLN A 113 -9.06 2.74 1.42
CA GLN A 113 -9.67 2.00 0.33
C GLN A 113 -10.08 0.58 0.76
N LEU A 114 -9.21 -0.13 1.48
CA LEU A 114 -9.53 -1.48 1.97
C LEU A 114 -10.70 -1.43 2.97
N ALA A 115 -10.66 -0.54 3.96
CA ALA A 115 -11.73 -0.42 4.96
C ALA A 115 -13.07 -0.03 4.33
N ALA A 116 -13.07 0.87 3.33
CA ALA A 116 -14.25 1.23 2.57
C ALA A 116 -14.81 0.04 1.76
N THR A 117 -13.94 -0.75 1.13
CA THR A 117 -14.33 -1.94 0.37
C THR A 117 -14.97 -3.01 1.25
N LEU A 118 -14.48 -3.17 2.49
CA LEU A 118 -15.07 -4.06 3.48
C LEU A 118 -16.41 -3.53 4.06
N GLY A 119 -16.70 -2.25 3.86
CA GLY A 119 -17.87 -1.56 4.41
C GLY A 119 -17.77 -1.34 5.92
N LEU A 120 -16.56 -1.11 6.44
CA LEU A 120 -16.35 -0.82 7.86
C LEU A 120 -16.89 0.60 8.20
N PRO A 121 -17.79 0.74 9.18
CA PRO A 121 -18.39 2.03 9.53
C PRO A 121 -17.45 2.89 10.38
N GLY A 122 -17.59 4.21 10.28
CA GLY A 122 -17.00 5.15 11.23
C GLY A 122 -15.49 4.98 11.45
N THR A 123 -14.74 4.71 10.37
CA THR A 123 -13.30 4.48 10.47
C THR A 123 -12.58 5.75 10.93
N GLU A 124 -11.63 5.58 11.84
CA GLU A 124 -10.79 6.67 12.33
C GLU A 124 -9.31 6.27 12.35
N PRO A 125 -8.39 7.25 12.18
CA PRO A 125 -6.95 7.00 12.27
C PRO A 125 -6.55 6.30 13.57
N PHE A 126 -5.69 5.29 13.45
CA PHE A 126 -5.28 4.41 14.54
C PHE A 126 -3.80 4.02 14.39
N PHE A 127 -3.21 3.61 15.51
CA PHE A 127 -1.87 3.04 15.61
C PHE A 127 -0.73 4.00 15.25
N GLU A 128 -0.12 4.59 16.28
CA GLU A 128 1.00 5.51 16.09
C GLU A 128 2.29 4.76 15.76
N ALA A 129 2.86 5.06 14.59
CA ALA A 129 4.18 4.64 14.18
C ALA A 129 4.81 5.74 13.32
N LYS A 130 6.11 5.99 13.49
CA LYS A 130 6.86 7.01 12.72
C LYS A 130 6.21 8.40 12.75
N GLY A 131 5.60 8.78 13.88
CA GLY A 131 4.91 10.06 14.01
C GLY A 131 3.62 10.18 13.20
N GLN A 132 3.10 9.07 12.66
CA GLN A 132 1.86 8.99 11.90
C GLN A 132 0.91 7.97 12.53
N LEU A 133 -0.38 8.11 12.27
CA LEU A 133 -1.37 7.06 12.55
C LEU A 133 -1.49 6.20 11.29
N ILE A 134 -0.80 5.05 11.29
CA ILE A 134 -0.58 4.23 10.08
C ILE A 134 -1.71 3.24 9.78
N GLY A 135 -2.71 3.17 10.66
CA GLY A 135 -3.84 2.27 10.55
C GLY A 135 -5.18 2.98 10.61
N LEU A 136 -6.24 2.21 10.42
CA LEU A 136 -7.60 2.61 10.73
C LEU A 136 -8.19 1.66 11.75
N ARG A 137 -9.07 2.18 12.62
CA ARG A 137 -9.96 1.37 13.44
C ARG A 137 -11.41 1.71 13.15
N SER A 138 -12.28 0.71 13.25
CA SER A 138 -13.73 0.82 13.15
C SER A 138 -14.33 0.19 14.38
N ALA A 139 -15.03 1.00 15.17
CA ALA A 139 -15.83 0.53 16.29
C ALA A 139 -17.28 0.33 15.83
N GLY A 140 -17.93 -0.76 16.28
CA GLY A 140 -19.31 -1.04 15.91
C GLY A 140 -19.46 -1.72 14.56
N ALA A 141 -18.43 -2.41 14.05
CA ALA A 141 -18.49 -3.10 12.75
C ALA A 141 -19.59 -4.17 12.69
N GLN A 142 -19.85 -4.85 13.81
CA GLN A 142 -20.93 -5.83 13.99
C GLN A 142 -21.04 -6.83 12.81
N ILE A 143 -19.91 -7.48 12.50
CA ILE A 143 -19.77 -8.37 11.33
C ILE A 143 -19.24 -9.74 11.78
N SER A 144 -19.78 -10.83 11.26
CA SER A 144 -19.25 -12.16 11.59
C SER A 144 -17.85 -12.36 11.00
N ARG A 145 -17.03 -13.19 11.63
CA ARG A 145 -15.70 -13.55 11.10
C ARG A 145 -15.78 -14.12 9.69
N SER A 146 -16.77 -14.99 9.45
CA SER A 146 -17.00 -15.61 8.13
C SER A 146 -17.31 -14.58 7.04
N GLU A 147 -18.16 -13.60 7.35
CA GLU A 147 -18.55 -12.56 6.39
C GLU A 147 -17.41 -11.56 6.17
N LEU A 148 -16.68 -11.19 7.22
CA LEU A 148 -15.51 -10.33 7.11
C LEU A 148 -14.41 -10.98 6.26
N THR A 149 -14.10 -12.26 6.50
CA THR A 149 -13.14 -13.02 5.70
C THR A 149 -13.59 -13.10 4.25
N ARG A 150 -14.86 -13.44 3.98
CA ARG A 150 -15.40 -13.51 2.60
C ARG A 150 -15.24 -12.18 1.87
N LYS A 151 -15.64 -11.06 2.50
CA LYS A 151 -15.48 -9.72 1.92
C LYS A 151 -14.01 -9.39 1.65
N LEU A 152 -13.12 -9.77 2.56
CA LEU A 152 -11.68 -9.54 2.40
C LEU A 152 -11.11 -10.38 1.24
N GLU A 153 -11.49 -11.65 1.12
CA GLU A 153 -11.09 -12.49 -0.02
C GLU A 153 -11.60 -11.95 -1.35
N GLU A 154 -12.84 -11.47 -1.41
CA GLU A 154 -13.42 -10.83 -2.60
C GLU A 154 -12.71 -9.51 -2.95
N ALA A 155 -12.40 -8.69 -1.95
CA ALA A 155 -11.69 -7.43 -2.14
C ALA A 155 -10.26 -7.65 -2.67
N LEU A 156 -9.58 -8.68 -2.16
CA LEU A 156 -8.18 -8.98 -2.49
C LEU A 156 -8.03 -9.86 -3.74
N GLY A 157 -9.08 -10.60 -4.12
CA GLY A 157 -8.99 -11.62 -5.17
C GLY A 157 -8.07 -12.80 -4.81
N ALA A 158 -7.84 -13.02 -3.51
CA ALA A 158 -6.91 -14.03 -2.98
C ALA A 158 -7.45 -14.62 -1.68
N SER A 159 -6.96 -15.81 -1.29
CA SER A 159 -7.37 -16.45 -0.03
C SER A 159 -6.80 -15.71 1.18
N VAL A 160 -7.59 -15.60 2.24
CA VAL A 160 -7.21 -14.94 3.49
C VAL A 160 -6.93 -15.99 4.55
N LYS A 161 -5.82 -15.84 5.29
CA LYS A 161 -5.54 -16.71 6.43
C LYS A 161 -6.16 -16.12 7.70
N LEU A 162 -7.19 -16.79 8.21
CA LEU A 162 -7.85 -16.44 9.48
C LEU A 162 -7.28 -17.25 10.65
N PHE A 163 -6.92 -16.55 11.73
CA PHE A 163 -6.72 -17.12 13.06
C PHE A 163 -7.89 -16.69 13.96
N ALA A 164 -8.78 -17.63 14.23
CA ALA A 164 -10.10 -17.38 14.78
C ALA A 164 -10.13 -17.44 16.33
N HIS A 165 -9.30 -16.64 16.98
CA HIS A 165 -9.17 -16.65 18.46
C HIS A 165 -9.94 -15.54 19.16
N GLY A 166 -10.46 -14.56 18.43
CA GLY A 166 -11.35 -13.52 18.94
C GLY A 166 -12.83 -13.87 18.84
N PRO A 167 -13.73 -12.90 19.08
CA PRO A 167 -15.17 -13.12 19.06
C PRO A 167 -15.68 -13.52 17.68
N GLU A 168 -16.80 -14.27 17.64
CA GLU A 168 -17.47 -14.66 16.38
C GLU A 168 -18.04 -13.46 15.62
N ILE A 169 -18.48 -12.44 16.35
CA ILE A 169 -18.92 -11.15 15.81
C ILE A 169 -17.84 -10.13 16.13
N ALA A 170 -17.12 -9.69 15.10
CA ALA A 170 -16.13 -8.63 15.19
C ALA A 170 -16.82 -7.29 15.41
N ASN A 171 -16.32 -6.51 16.37
CA ASN A 171 -16.89 -5.22 16.74
C ASN A 171 -15.86 -4.09 16.62
N ASN A 172 -14.68 -4.26 17.21
CA ASN A 172 -13.56 -3.34 17.13
C ASN A 172 -12.53 -3.88 16.16
N VAL A 173 -12.62 -3.46 14.90
CA VAL A 173 -11.77 -3.94 13.81
C VAL A 173 -10.66 -2.93 13.55
N ALA A 174 -9.41 -3.38 13.44
CA ALA A 174 -8.30 -2.57 12.95
C ALA A 174 -7.82 -3.08 11.58
N VAL A 175 -7.44 -2.14 10.71
CA VAL A 175 -6.82 -2.39 9.41
C VAL A 175 -5.48 -1.66 9.38
N ILE A 176 -4.40 -2.40 9.14
CA ILE A 176 -3.08 -1.85 8.79
C ILE A 176 -2.56 -2.70 7.63
N THR A 177 -2.58 -2.18 6.40
CA THR A 177 -2.13 -2.91 5.21
C THR A 177 -0.63 -3.25 5.28
N GLY A 178 -0.17 -4.20 4.47
CA GLY A 178 1.23 -4.61 4.47
C GLY A 178 1.63 -5.46 5.69
N GLY A 179 2.83 -5.23 6.21
CA GLY A 179 3.47 -6.08 7.21
C GLY A 179 3.35 -5.62 8.67
N ALA A 180 2.15 -5.48 9.22
CA ALA A 180 1.93 -4.98 10.58
C ALA A 180 1.66 -6.07 11.64
N GLY A 181 1.79 -7.36 11.30
CA GLY A 181 1.51 -8.45 12.23
C GLY A 181 2.38 -8.49 13.49
N SER A 182 3.55 -7.85 13.49
CA SER A 182 4.38 -7.67 14.70
C SER A 182 3.71 -6.81 15.77
N GLU A 183 2.72 -6.01 15.40
CA GLU A 183 2.09 -5.04 16.28
C GLU A 183 0.91 -5.60 17.07
N ILE A 184 0.63 -6.90 16.93
CA ILE A 184 -0.56 -7.56 17.48
C ILE A 184 -0.79 -7.31 18.98
N HIS A 185 0.27 -7.28 19.79
CA HIS A 185 0.13 -6.99 21.22
C HIS A 185 -0.31 -5.55 21.49
N ALA A 186 0.20 -4.59 20.72
CA ALA A 186 -0.18 -3.18 20.86
C ALA A 186 -1.61 -2.95 20.33
N VAL A 187 -1.96 -3.60 19.22
CA VAL A 187 -3.32 -3.60 18.66
C VAL A 187 -4.33 -4.17 19.66
N ALA A 188 -4.07 -5.35 20.24
CA ALA A 188 -4.96 -5.97 21.22
C ALA A 188 -5.12 -5.11 22.49
N ARG A 189 -4.02 -4.51 23.00
CA ARG A 189 -4.07 -3.58 24.15
C ARG A 189 -4.96 -2.37 23.90
N ALA A 190 -5.17 -1.96 22.65
CA ALA A 190 -6.05 -0.87 22.29
C ALA A 190 -7.54 -1.27 22.23
N GLY A 191 -7.89 -2.51 22.61
CA GLY A 191 -9.27 -3.00 22.64
C GLY A 191 -9.79 -3.47 21.27
N ILE A 192 -8.89 -3.70 20.31
CA ILE A 192 -9.22 -4.31 19.02
C ILE A 192 -9.46 -5.80 19.23
N ASP A 193 -10.59 -6.29 18.70
CA ASP A 193 -10.97 -7.71 18.76
C ASP A 193 -10.68 -8.46 17.46
N THR A 194 -10.44 -7.73 16.38
CA THR A 194 -10.15 -8.27 15.05
C THR A 194 -9.16 -7.40 14.31
N PHE A 195 -8.01 -7.96 13.95
CA PHE A 195 -6.92 -7.26 13.28
C PHE A 195 -6.73 -7.79 11.86
N ILE A 196 -6.77 -6.88 10.87
CA ILE A 196 -6.52 -7.15 9.46
C ILE A 196 -5.18 -6.53 9.08
N THR A 197 -4.28 -7.35 8.53
CA THR A 197 -3.00 -6.93 7.95
C THR A 197 -2.65 -7.81 6.75
N GLY A 198 -1.61 -7.48 5.99
CA GLY A 198 -1.08 -8.35 4.95
C GLY A 198 -0.31 -9.55 5.53
N GLU A 199 0.74 -9.29 6.30
CA GLU A 199 1.67 -10.32 6.80
C GLU A 199 1.87 -10.29 8.32
N ALA A 200 2.27 -11.45 8.87
CA ALA A 200 2.68 -11.55 10.25
C ALA A 200 3.78 -12.62 10.45
N PRO A 201 4.70 -12.42 11.40
CA PRO A 201 5.64 -13.46 11.81
C PRO A 201 4.90 -14.62 12.48
N HIS A 202 5.50 -15.81 12.48
CA HIS A 202 4.88 -17.03 13.03
C HIS A 202 4.33 -16.85 14.46
N TRP A 203 5.09 -16.17 15.33
CA TRP A 203 4.71 -15.96 16.72
C TRP A 203 3.46 -15.08 16.89
N ALA A 204 3.09 -14.27 15.90
CA ALA A 204 1.87 -13.47 15.96
C ALA A 204 0.60 -14.34 15.97
N ALA A 205 0.65 -15.53 15.37
CA ALA A 205 -0.46 -16.49 15.46
C ALA A 205 -0.67 -16.99 16.90
N ILE A 206 0.42 -17.28 17.60
CA ILE A 206 0.38 -17.69 19.02
C ILE A 206 -0.10 -16.52 19.88
N ALA A 207 0.41 -15.31 19.63
CA ALA A 207 -0.05 -14.12 20.33
C ALA A 207 -1.56 -13.87 20.10
N ALA A 208 -2.07 -14.12 18.88
CA ALA A 208 -3.50 -13.97 18.59
C ALA A 208 -4.36 -14.87 19.49
N GLU A 209 -3.92 -16.11 19.70
CA GLU A 209 -4.54 -17.06 20.61
C GLU A 209 -4.50 -16.59 22.06
N GLU A 210 -3.32 -16.23 22.57
CA GLU A 210 -3.14 -15.80 23.95
C GLU A 210 -3.89 -14.50 24.29
N LEU A 211 -4.05 -13.61 23.30
CA LEU A 211 -4.73 -12.33 23.44
C LEU A 211 -6.23 -12.42 23.18
N GLY A 212 -6.73 -13.53 22.63
CA GLY A 212 -8.13 -13.69 22.26
C GLY A 212 -8.58 -12.70 21.19
N ILE A 213 -7.77 -12.49 20.14
CA ILE A 213 -8.03 -11.57 19.03
C ILE A 213 -8.10 -12.36 17.71
N ASN A 214 -8.99 -11.98 16.80
CA ASN A 214 -8.97 -12.52 15.45
C ASN A 214 -7.84 -11.85 14.66
N LEU A 215 -7.07 -12.64 13.92
CA LEU A 215 -6.04 -12.13 13.01
C LEU A 215 -6.36 -12.61 11.58
N LEU A 216 -6.52 -11.67 10.66
CA LEU A 216 -6.74 -11.94 9.24
C LEU A 216 -5.50 -11.46 8.46
N LEU A 217 -4.85 -12.38 7.77
CA LEU A 217 -3.71 -12.10 6.89
C LEU A 217 -4.16 -12.15 5.43
N GLY A 218 -4.17 -11.00 4.77
CA GLY A 218 -4.58 -10.83 3.37
C GLY A 218 -3.44 -10.87 2.36
N GLY A 219 -2.20 -11.02 2.81
CA GLY A 219 -1.00 -10.93 2.01
C GLY A 219 -0.52 -9.50 1.78
N HIS A 220 0.79 -9.29 1.83
CA HIS A 220 1.41 -7.96 1.80
C HIS A 220 1.03 -7.23 0.50
N TYR A 221 1.32 -7.89 -0.62
CA TYR A 221 1.12 -7.33 -1.94
C TYR A 221 -0.36 -7.00 -2.19
N ALA A 222 -1.26 -7.94 -1.86
CA ALA A 222 -2.68 -7.81 -2.17
C ALA A 222 -3.32 -6.63 -1.42
N THR A 223 -2.97 -6.46 -0.14
CA THR A 223 -3.50 -5.38 0.70
C THR A 223 -2.99 -3.99 0.31
N GLU A 224 -1.90 -3.89 -0.45
CA GLU A 224 -1.30 -2.61 -0.86
C GLU A 224 -1.50 -2.27 -2.35
N THR A 225 -2.34 -3.05 -3.06
CA THR A 225 -2.68 -2.71 -4.45
C THR A 225 -3.64 -1.52 -4.55
N PHE A 226 -4.39 -1.21 -3.48
CA PHE A 226 -5.50 -0.27 -3.52
C PHE A 226 -5.03 1.17 -3.70
N GLY A 227 -4.04 1.59 -2.91
CA GLY A 227 -3.57 2.97 -2.86
C GLY A 227 -2.96 3.41 -4.18
N VAL A 228 -2.10 2.59 -4.77
CA VAL A 228 -1.44 2.91 -6.05
C VAL A 228 -2.44 2.95 -7.21
N LYS A 229 -3.47 2.09 -7.21
CA LYS A 229 -4.57 2.13 -8.18
C LYS A 229 -5.39 3.41 -8.02
N ALA A 230 -5.78 3.73 -6.78
CA ALA A 230 -6.56 4.93 -6.50
C ALA A 230 -5.79 6.22 -6.82
N LEU A 231 -4.49 6.28 -6.52
CA LEU A 231 -3.63 7.39 -6.88
C LEU A 231 -3.51 7.56 -8.39
N ALA A 232 -3.26 6.46 -9.13
CA ALA A 232 -3.15 6.53 -10.58
C ALA A 232 -4.47 6.96 -11.24
N GLY A 233 -5.61 6.44 -10.78
CA GLY A 233 -6.93 6.89 -11.23
C GLY A 233 -7.16 8.38 -10.96
N HIS A 234 -6.85 8.84 -9.75
CA HIS A 234 -6.96 10.25 -9.38
C HIS A 234 -6.10 11.18 -10.25
N LEU A 235 -4.85 10.80 -10.50
CA LEU A 235 -3.95 11.60 -11.35
C LEU A 235 -4.36 11.54 -12.82
N ALA A 236 -4.81 10.37 -13.31
CA ALA A 236 -5.34 10.20 -14.65
C ALA A 236 -6.54 11.11 -14.92
N ASP A 237 -7.52 11.11 -14.01
CA ASP A 237 -8.71 11.95 -14.11
C ASP A 237 -8.35 13.44 -14.06
N ARG A 238 -7.42 13.81 -13.16
CA ARG A 238 -7.00 15.21 -12.99
C ARG A 238 -6.26 15.76 -14.21
N PHE A 239 -5.33 14.99 -14.77
CA PHE A 239 -4.43 15.46 -15.82
C PHE A 239 -4.84 15.02 -17.23
N GLY A 240 -5.94 14.25 -17.35
CA GLY A 240 -6.49 13.82 -18.64
C GLY A 240 -5.58 12.84 -19.39
N VAL A 241 -4.97 11.90 -18.67
CA VAL A 241 -4.07 10.88 -19.24
C VAL A 241 -4.54 9.47 -18.89
N PRO A 242 -4.41 8.47 -19.78
CA PRO A 242 -4.73 7.09 -19.46
C PRO A 242 -3.80 6.54 -18.37
N TRP A 243 -4.32 5.57 -17.62
CA TRP A 243 -3.51 4.78 -16.70
C TRP A 243 -3.84 3.30 -16.77
N GLU A 244 -2.91 2.48 -16.27
CA GLU A 244 -3.15 1.06 -16.07
C GLU A 244 -2.38 0.51 -14.86
N PHE A 245 -2.91 -0.57 -14.27
CA PHE A 245 -2.24 -1.32 -13.22
C PHE A 245 -1.36 -2.43 -13.82
N ILE A 246 -0.12 -2.52 -13.33
CA ILE A 246 0.82 -3.61 -13.63
C ILE A 246 0.78 -4.56 -12.44
N ASP A 247 0.07 -5.67 -12.62
CA ASP A 247 -0.01 -6.71 -11.61
C ASP A 247 1.26 -7.57 -11.60
N ALA A 248 1.93 -7.65 -10.45
CA ALA A 248 3.17 -8.38 -10.26
C ALA A 248 3.24 -9.05 -8.86
N PRO A 249 2.30 -9.96 -8.52
CA PRO A 249 2.22 -10.56 -7.20
C PRO A 249 3.52 -11.25 -6.79
N THR A 250 3.79 -11.21 -5.49
CA THR A 250 4.94 -11.87 -4.84
C THR A 250 4.60 -13.30 -4.41
N GLY A 251 3.30 -13.59 -4.22
CA GLY A 251 2.83 -14.81 -3.58
C GLY A 251 2.88 -14.75 -2.04
N LEU A 252 3.12 -13.55 -1.49
CA LEU A 252 3.12 -13.25 -0.06
C LEU A 252 1.91 -12.41 0.34
#